data_AF-A0A9D5CPG0-F1
#
_entry.id   AF-A0A9D5CPG0-F1
#
_cell.length_a   1.000
_cell.length_b   1.000
_cell.length_c   1.000
_cell.angle_alpha   90.00
_cell.angle_beta   90.00
_cell.angle_gamma   90.00
#
_symmetry.space_group_name_H-M   'P 1'
#
loop_
_entity.id
_entity.type
_entity.pdbx_description
1 polymer ?
#
loop_
_entity_poly.entity_id
_entity_poly.type
_entity_poly.pdbx_seq_one_letter_code
_entity_poly.pdbx_strand_id
1 'polypeptide(L)'
;MNLVLLFVMWALVAAIPCQDRGLQMHFSIPRNFPWAAPILSLHERILEESKKRDRRNSNGLLKEIHQMEKYIRQLSELTETIQFPLAEDKEADIRNAVQELSQVRESMKEELDLLELELHFAFLGWTLGKQRKGRIREEAGVLEQKLLPANKAEQSLNHLDLVSLRLLVLGSAMPNSVF
;
A
#
# COMPACT_ATOMS: atom_id res chain seq x y z
N MET A 1 25.75 -6.96 -14.51
CA MET A 1 24.36 -6.47 -14.76
C MET A 1 23.32 -7.59 -14.79
N ASN A 2 23.67 -8.83 -15.13
CA ASN A 2 22.73 -9.97 -15.20
C ASN A 2 22.02 -10.28 -13.86
N LEU A 3 22.71 -10.20 -12.71
CA LEU A 3 22.11 -10.41 -11.38
C LEU A 3 21.00 -9.42 -11.03
N VAL A 4 21.10 -8.17 -11.50
CA VAL A 4 20.07 -7.15 -11.27
C VAL A 4 18.82 -7.46 -12.08
N LEU A 5 18.96 -7.89 -13.34
CA LEU A 5 17.85 -8.36 -14.17
C LEU A 5 17.16 -9.58 -13.56
N LEU A 6 17.95 -10.54 -13.05
CA LEU A 6 17.43 -11.73 -12.40
C LEU A 6 16.68 -11.38 -11.10
N PHE A 7 17.17 -10.39 -10.34
CA PHE A 7 16.46 -9.83 -9.19
C PHE A 7 15.16 -9.14 -9.58
N VAL A 8 15.15 -8.32 -10.64
CA VAL A 8 13.94 -7.62 -11.12
C VAL A 8 12.90 -8.62 -11.62
N MET A 9 13.32 -9.63 -12.38
CA MET A 9 12.44 -10.69 -12.84
C MET A 9 11.86 -11.49 -11.67
N TRP A 10 12.68 -11.83 -10.68
CA TRP A 10 12.23 -12.47 -9.44
C TRP A 10 11.25 -11.60 -8.65
N ALA A 11 11.55 -10.30 -8.49
CA ALA A 11 10.70 -9.36 -7.77
C ALA A 11 9.33 -9.17 -8.47
N LEU A 12 9.31 -9.20 -9.81
CA LEU A 12 8.08 -9.15 -10.59
C LEU A 12 7.22 -10.40 -10.34
N VAL A 13 7.86 -11.58 -10.30
CA VAL A 13 7.18 -12.84 -9.95
C VAL A 13 6.69 -12.82 -8.50
N ALA A 14 7.49 -12.30 -7.56
CA ALA A 14 7.10 -12.18 -6.15
C ALA A 14 5.96 -11.18 -5.91
N ALA A 15 5.78 -10.20 -6.80
CA ALA A 15 4.65 -9.27 -6.76
C ALA A 15 3.33 -9.92 -7.18
N ILE A 16 3.39 -11.00 -7.96
CA ILE A 16 2.21 -11.74 -8.42
C ILE A 16 1.77 -12.70 -7.30
N PRO A 17 0.53 -12.58 -6.77
CA PRO A 17 0.01 -13.45 -5.70
C PRO A 17 0.05 -14.95 -5.99
N CYS A 18 0.30 -15.34 -7.24
CA CYS A 18 -0.10 -16.63 -7.79
C CYS A 18 1.02 -17.68 -7.78
N GLN A 19 2.25 -17.31 -7.42
CA GLN A 19 3.43 -18.13 -7.69
C GLN A 19 4.23 -18.46 -6.42
N ASP A 20 3.63 -19.26 -5.55
CA ASP A 20 4.21 -19.75 -4.30
C ASP A 20 5.55 -20.52 -4.52
N ARG A 21 5.72 -21.11 -5.70
CA ARG A 21 6.93 -21.88 -6.08
C ARG A 21 8.14 -21.02 -6.47
N GLY A 22 7.97 -19.73 -6.74
CA GLY A 22 9.05 -18.86 -7.26
C GLY A 22 9.92 -18.19 -6.19
N LEU A 23 9.52 -18.28 -4.92
CA LEU A 23 10.04 -17.39 -3.89
C LEU A 23 11.34 -17.87 -3.20
N GLN A 24 11.67 -19.16 -3.33
CA GLN A 24 12.87 -19.81 -2.78
C GLN A 24 14.12 -19.59 -3.67
N MET A 25 14.30 -18.41 -4.26
CA MET A 25 15.49 -18.14 -5.08
C MET A 25 16.64 -17.66 -4.19
N HIS A 26 17.65 -18.52 -4.00
CA HIS A 26 18.86 -18.18 -3.26
C HIS A 26 19.77 -17.26 -4.12
N PHE A 27 19.75 -15.96 -3.84
CA PHE A 27 20.65 -15.01 -4.48
C PHE A 27 22.04 -15.09 -3.83
N SER A 28 22.98 -15.77 -4.47
CA SER A 28 24.40 -15.74 -4.10
C SER A 28 25.10 -14.56 -4.77
N ILE A 29 24.91 -13.36 -4.23
CA ILE A 29 25.53 -12.13 -4.75
C ILE A 29 26.89 -11.91 -4.05
N PRO A 30 28.02 -11.83 -4.79
CA PRO A 30 29.31 -11.47 -4.21
C PRO A 30 29.29 -10.02 -3.70
N ARG A 31 29.66 -9.81 -2.43
CA ARG A 31 29.58 -8.51 -1.71
C ARG A 31 30.53 -7.41 -2.22
N ASN A 32 31.24 -7.66 -3.32
CA ASN A 32 32.24 -6.75 -3.87
C ASN A 32 31.63 -5.56 -4.62
N PHE A 33 30.29 -5.51 -4.76
CA PHE A 33 29.60 -4.45 -5.47
C PHE A 33 28.81 -3.53 -4.53
N PRO A 34 28.84 -2.20 -4.75
CA PRO A 34 28.17 -1.23 -3.87
C PRO A 34 26.63 -1.36 -3.87
N TRP A 35 26.04 -1.92 -4.93
CA TRP A 35 24.59 -2.18 -5.02
C TRP A 35 24.18 -3.53 -4.40
N ALA A 36 25.12 -4.39 -4.02
CA ALA A 36 24.80 -5.71 -3.48
C ALA A 36 24.08 -5.64 -2.13
N ALA A 37 24.52 -4.73 -1.24
CA ALA A 37 23.91 -4.54 0.08
C ALA A 37 22.44 -4.10 0.03
N PRO A 38 22.04 -3.05 -0.74
CA PRO A 38 20.63 -2.67 -0.83
C PRO A 38 19.76 -3.74 -1.52
N ILE A 39 20.28 -4.45 -2.54
CA ILE A 39 19.54 -5.53 -3.20
C ILE A 39 19.29 -6.71 -2.25
N LEU A 40 20.29 -7.08 -1.43
CA LEU A 40 20.14 -8.13 -0.43
C LEU A 40 19.11 -7.74 0.65
N SER A 41 19.14 -6.49 1.11
CA SER A 41 18.15 -5.99 2.09
C SER A 41 16.72 -5.97 1.52
N LEU A 42 16.56 -5.61 0.23
CA LEU A 42 15.28 -5.70 -0.46
C LEU A 42 14.81 -7.15 -0.61
N HIS A 43 15.70 -8.07 -0.98
CA HIS A 43 15.40 -9.50 -1.06
C HIS A 43 14.85 -10.05 0.26
N GLU A 44 15.53 -9.77 1.38
CA GLU A 44 15.09 -10.19 2.72
C GLU A 44 13.73 -9.59 3.09
N ARG A 45 13.50 -8.30 2.84
CA ARG A 45 12.20 -7.68 3.12
C ARG A 45 11.06 -8.28 2.31
N ILE A 46 11.29 -8.56 1.02
CA ILE A 46 10.30 -9.19 0.15
C ILE A 46 9.99 -10.61 0.65
N LEU A 47 11.01 -11.36 1.11
CA LEU A 47 10.87 -12.70 1.67
C LEU A 47 10.13 -12.72 3.02
N GLU A 48 10.29 -11.69 3.85
CA GLU A 48 9.55 -11.57 5.11
C GLU A 48 8.09 -11.13 4.89
N GLU A 49 7.86 -10.19 3.97
CA GLU A 49 6.50 -9.76 3.61
C GLU A 49 5.68 -10.89 2.96
N SER A 50 6.31 -11.75 2.14
CA SER A 50 5.63 -12.91 1.55
C SER A 50 5.25 -13.97 2.58
N LYS A 51 6.11 -14.27 3.58
CA LYS A 51 5.78 -15.18 4.69
C LYS A 51 4.62 -14.63 5.52
N LYS A 52 4.56 -13.31 5.70
CA LYS A 52 3.46 -12.65 6.41
C LYS A 52 2.16 -12.71 5.61
N ARG A 53 2.25 -12.64 4.28
CA ARG A 53 1.13 -12.80 3.35
C ARG A 53 0.56 -14.22 3.36
N ASP A 54 1.43 -15.23 3.45
CA ASP A 54 1.03 -16.64 3.58
C ASP A 54 0.21 -16.88 4.87
N ARG A 55 0.63 -16.27 5.98
CA ARG A 55 -0.15 -16.28 7.25
C ARG A 55 -1.47 -15.53 7.20
N ARG A 56 -1.66 -14.64 6.22
CA ARG A 56 -2.92 -13.90 6.00
C ARG A 56 -3.85 -14.59 5.00
N ASN A 57 -3.54 -15.83 4.62
CA ASN A 57 -4.38 -16.69 3.78
C ASN A 57 -4.78 -16.10 2.42
N SER A 58 -4.05 -15.11 1.87
CA SER A 58 -4.38 -14.59 0.54
C SER A 58 -4.09 -15.59 -0.60
N ASN A 59 -3.45 -16.72 -0.27
CA ASN A 59 -3.19 -17.84 -1.17
C ASN A 59 -4.30 -18.90 -1.13
N GLY A 60 -5.24 -18.84 -0.17
CA GLY A 60 -6.40 -19.73 -0.04
C GLY A 60 -7.33 -19.62 -1.23
N LEU A 61 -7.81 -18.41 -1.52
CA LEU A 61 -8.68 -18.07 -2.65
C LEU A 61 -8.23 -18.69 -3.99
N LEU A 62 -6.94 -18.62 -4.34
CA LEU A 62 -6.47 -19.15 -5.62
C LEU A 62 -6.47 -20.69 -5.64
N LYS A 63 -6.14 -21.32 -4.52
CA LYS A 63 -6.20 -22.77 -4.33
C LYS A 63 -7.64 -23.26 -4.35
N GLU A 64 -8.55 -22.51 -3.74
CA GLU A 64 -9.99 -22.78 -3.71
C GLU A 64 -10.63 -22.64 -5.09
N ILE A 65 -10.29 -21.59 -5.86
CA ILE A 65 -10.71 -21.44 -7.26
C ILE A 65 -10.26 -22.66 -8.08
N HIS A 66 -9.00 -23.08 -7.92
CA HIS A 66 -8.49 -24.25 -8.64
C HIS A 66 -9.21 -25.55 -8.25
N GLN A 67 -9.52 -25.75 -6.97
CA GLN A 67 -10.32 -26.89 -6.51
C GLN A 67 -11.74 -26.82 -7.04
N MET A 68 -12.37 -25.65 -7.02
CA MET A 68 -13.71 -25.42 -7.54
C MET A 68 -13.79 -25.78 -9.03
N GLU A 69 -12.83 -25.33 -9.84
CA GLU A 69 -12.76 -25.71 -11.25
C GLU A 69 -12.55 -27.21 -11.48
N LYS A 70 -11.80 -27.89 -10.59
CA LYS A 70 -11.59 -29.34 -10.68
C LYS A 70 -12.91 -30.08 -10.43
N TYR A 71 -13.62 -29.74 -9.37
CA TYR A 71 -14.88 -30.38 -9.05
C TYR A 71 -15.99 -30.05 -10.07
N ILE A 72 -16.03 -28.82 -10.61
CA ILE A 72 -16.95 -28.46 -11.70
C ILE A 72 -16.70 -29.35 -12.92
N ARG A 73 -15.43 -29.60 -13.28
CA ARG A 73 -15.07 -30.52 -14.37
C ARG A 73 -15.52 -31.96 -14.08
N GLN A 74 -15.26 -32.46 -12.87
CA GLN A 74 -15.70 -33.80 -12.45
C GLN A 74 -17.22 -33.95 -12.48
N LEU A 75 -17.98 -32.96 -12.01
CA LEU A 75 -19.45 -32.96 -12.10
C LEU A 75 -19.94 -32.87 -13.54
N SER A 76 -19.27 -32.11 -14.41
CA SER A 76 -19.61 -32.03 -15.83
C SER A 76 -19.45 -33.39 -16.52
N GLU A 77 -18.33 -34.09 -16.28
CA GLU A 77 -18.08 -35.44 -16.81
C GLU A 77 -19.09 -36.46 -16.27
N LEU A 78 -19.44 -36.38 -14.99
CA LEU A 78 -20.47 -37.22 -14.39
C LEU A 78 -21.85 -36.95 -15.01
N THR A 79 -22.18 -35.69 -15.31
CA THR A 79 -23.47 -35.29 -15.91
C THR A 79 -23.62 -35.78 -17.34
N GLU A 80 -22.53 -35.81 -18.13
CA GLU A 80 -22.52 -36.35 -19.50
C GLU A 80 -22.71 -37.88 -19.56
N THR A 81 -22.42 -38.58 -18.46
CA THR A 81 -22.52 -40.05 -18.38
C THR A 81 -23.81 -40.55 -17.71
N ILE A 82 -24.73 -39.64 -17.35
CA ILE A 82 -26.03 -39.98 -16.76
C ILE A 82 -26.93 -40.64 -17.82
N GLN A 83 -27.14 -41.95 -17.70
CA GLN A 83 -28.27 -42.65 -18.30
C GLN A 83 -29.19 -43.14 -17.20
N PHE A 84 -30.48 -42.85 -17.32
CA PHE A 84 -31.48 -43.28 -16.34
C PHE A 84 -31.92 -44.73 -16.63
N PRO A 85 -32.19 -45.54 -15.60
CA PRO A 85 -32.16 -45.22 -14.16
C PRO A 85 -30.74 -45.21 -13.58
N LEU A 86 -30.44 -44.21 -12.74
CA LEU A 86 -29.12 -44.01 -12.14
C LEU A 86 -28.88 -45.07 -11.05
N ALA A 87 -27.71 -45.72 -11.06
CA ALA A 87 -27.32 -46.63 -10.00
C ALA A 87 -27.11 -45.85 -8.69
N GLU A 88 -27.58 -46.40 -7.56
CA GLU A 88 -27.60 -45.72 -6.26
C GLU A 88 -26.21 -45.25 -5.80
N ASP A 89 -25.16 -46.01 -6.13
CA ASP A 89 -23.76 -45.63 -5.88
C ASP A 89 -23.34 -44.35 -6.63
N LYS A 90 -23.77 -44.19 -7.89
CA LYS A 90 -23.47 -42.99 -8.70
C LYS A 90 -24.21 -41.77 -8.20
N GLU A 91 -25.42 -41.93 -7.66
CA GLU A 91 -26.16 -40.83 -7.05
C GLU A 91 -25.46 -40.35 -5.76
N ALA A 92 -24.97 -41.28 -4.94
CA ALA A 92 -24.22 -40.96 -3.73
C ALA A 92 -22.92 -40.20 -4.04
N ASP A 93 -22.16 -40.63 -5.05
CA ASP A 93 -20.92 -39.96 -5.47
C ASP A 93 -21.16 -38.52 -5.96
N ILE A 94 -22.23 -38.30 -6.72
CA ILE A 94 -22.62 -36.96 -7.19
C ILE A 94 -23.03 -36.08 -6.01
N ARG A 95 -23.82 -36.59 -5.05
CA ARG A 95 -24.20 -35.84 -3.85
C ARG A 95 -22.99 -35.46 -3.01
N ASN A 96 -22.04 -36.37 -2.84
CA ASN A 96 -20.79 -36.10 -2.11
C ASN A 96 -19.95 -35.03 -2.83
N ALA A 97 -19.76 -35.12 -4.14
CA ALA A 97 -19.02 -34.13 -4.91
C ALA A 97 -19.67 -32.73 -4.88
N VAL A 98 -21.00 -32.65 -4.94
CA VAL A 98 -21.75 -31.40 -4.77
C VAL A 98 -21.59 -30.83 -3.36
N GLN A 99 -21.58 -31.68 -2.33
CA GLN A 99 -21.38 -31.27 -0.96
C GLN A 99 -19.96 -30.74 -0.72
N GLU A 100 -18.93 -31.40 -1.25
CA GLU A 100 -17.55 -30.91 -1.20
C GLU A 100 -17.40 -29.56 -1.93
N LEU A 101 -18.05 -29.40 -3.09
CA LEU A 101 -18.11 -28.12 -3.79
C LEU A 101 -18.78 -27.02 -2.99
N SER A 102 -19.85 -27.34 -2.27
CA SER A 102 -20.55 -26.37 -1.43
C SER A 102 -19.67 -25.86 -0.28
N GLN A 103 -18.83 -26.72 0.29
CA GLN A 103 -17.87 -26.34 1.33
C GLN A 103 -16.76 -25.45 0.79
N VAL A 104 -16.19 -25.78 -0.38
CA VAL A 104 -15.18 -24.93 -1.04
C VAL A 104 -15.76 -23.57 -1.40
N ARG A 105 -17.01 -23.52 -1.87
CA ARG A 105 -17.71 -22.27 -2.18
C ARG A 105 -17.87 -21.37 -0.95
N GLU A 106 -18.25 -21.94 0.19
CA GLU A 106 -18.46 -21.14 1.40
C GLU A 106 -17.14 -20.61 1.96
N SER A 107 -16.08 -21.44 1.98
CA SER A 107 -14.71 -21.00 2.31
C SER A 107 -14.26 -19.83 1.43
N MET A 108 -14.47 -19.94 0.12
CA MET A 108 -14.11 -18.90 -0.84
C MET A 108 -14.88 -17.60 -0.62
N LYS A 109 -16.15 -17.70 -0.25
CA LYS A 109 -16.99 -16.54 0.06
C LYS A 109 -16.54 -15.83 1.32
N GLU A 110 -16.22 -16.57 2.38
CA GLU A 110 -15.69 -15.99 3.63
C GLU A 110 -14.37 -15.26 3.39
N GLU A 111 -13.46 -15.85 2.60
CA GLU A 111 -12.19 -15.20 2.25
C GLU A 111 -12.39 -13.94 1.39
N LEU A 112 -13.36 -13.96 0.47
CA LEU A 112 -13.68 -12.81 -0.37
C LEU A 112 -14.29 -11.66 0.43
N ASP A 113 -15.18 -11.97 1.38
CA ASP A 113 -15.82 -10.99 2.26
C ASP A 113 -14.78 -10.28 3.14
N LEU A 114 -13.78 -11.02 3.66
CA LEU A 114 -12.67 -10.43 4.41
C LEU A 114 -11.82 -9.49 3.54
N LEU A 115 -11.57 -9.87 2.29
CA LEU A 115 -10.83 -9.04 1.34
C LEU A 115 -11.58 -7.75 0.99
N GLU A 116 -12.89 -7.85 0.76
CA GLU A 116 -13.75 -6.69 0.52
C GLU A 116 -13.71 -5.72 1.71
N LEU A 117 -13.76 -6.26 2.93
CA LEU A 117 -13.67 -5.47 4.15
C LEU A 117 -12.32 -4.72 4.23
N GLU A 118 -11.21 -5.39 3.95
CA GLU A 118 -9.88 -4.78 3.98
C GLU A 118 -9.74 -3.66 2.93
N LEU A 119 -10.28 -3.86 1.73
CA LEU A 119 -10.34 -2.82 0.69
C LEU A 119 -11.19 -1.62 1.11
N HIS A 120 -12.35 -1.89 1.71
CA HIS A 120 -13.24 -0.85 2.19
C HIS A 120 -12.59 -0.04 3.32
N PHE A 121 -11.92 -0.69 4.26
CA PHE A 121 -11.14 -0.03 5.31
C PHE A 121 -9.97 0.78 4.75
N ALA A 122 -9.21 0.24 3.79
CA ALA A 122 -8.12 0.96 3.15
C ALA A 122 -8.63 2.22 2.41
N PHE A 123 -9.77 2.11 1.72
CA PHE A 123 -10.40 3.22 1.03
C PHE A 123 -10.91 4.29 2.01
N LEU A 124 -11.59 3.89 3.10
CA LEU A 124 -12.01 4.80 4.16
C LEU A 124 -10.81 5.48 4.83
N GLY A 125 -9.74 4.75 5.12
CA GLY A 125 -8.50 5.30 5.65
C GLY A 125 -7.87 6.33 4.71
N TRP A 126 -7.82 6.03 3.41
CA TRP A 126 -7.30 6.95 2.39
C TRP A 126 -8.16 8.22 2.27
N THR A 127 -9.49 8.09 2.23
CA THR A 127 -10.41 9.23 2.14
C THR A 127 -10.31 10.12 3.39
N LEU A 128 -10.29 9.53 4.58
CA LEU A 128 -10.09 10.27 5.83
C LEU A 128 -8.71 10.94 5.88
N GLY A 129 -7.66 10.27 5.43
CA GLY A 129 -6.33 10.84 5.29
C GLY A 129 -6.30 12.04 4.35
N LYS A 130 -7.01 11.97 3.22
CA LYS A 130 -7.15 13.05 2.24
C LYS A 130 -7.91 14.24 2.82
N GLN A 131 -9.01 13.99 3.53
CA GLN A 131 -9.81 15.02 4.21
C GLN A 131 -8.99 15.74 5.29
N ARG A 132 -8.25 14.99 6.11
CA ARG A 132 -7.40 15.55 7.18
C ARG A 132 -6.28 16.41 6.60
N LYS A 133 -5.63 15.96 5.53
CA LYS A 133 -4.57 16.72 4.83
C LYS A 133 -5.11 17.97 4.13
N GLY A 134 -6.34 17.91 3.60
CA GLY A 134 -7.05 19.07 3.06
C GLY A 134 -7.34 20.11 4.14
N ARG A 135 -7.91 19.69 5.28
CA ARG A 135 -8.19 20.56 6.43
C ARG A 135 -6.95 21.23 6.99
N ILE A 136 -5.85 20.49 7.16
CA ILE A 136 -4.57 21.06 7.64
C ILE A 136 -4.02 22.09 6.65
N ARG A 137 -4.17 21.87 5.34
CA ARG A 137 -3.72 22.82 4.30
C ARG A 137 -4.56 24.10 4.31
N GLU A 138 -5.86 23.98 4.55
CA GLU A 138 -6.78 25.11 4.64
C GLU A 138 -6.54 25.94 5.91
N GLU A 139 -6.36 25.28 7.06
CA GLU A 139 -5.99 25.96 8.32
C GLU A 139 -4.61 26.63 8.23
N ALA A 140 -3.62 25.98 7.59
CA ALA A 140 -2.32 26.60 7.34
C ALA A 140 -2.42 27.84 6.44
N GLY A 141 -3.26 27.80 5.40
CA GLY A 141 -3.51 28.95 4.51
C GLY A 141 -4.21 30.11 5.23
N VAL A 142 -5.16 29.82 6.12
CA VAL A 142 -5.84 30.84 6.93
C VAL A 142 -4.90 31.48 7.95
N LEU A 143 -4.01 30.70 8.56
CA LEU A 143 -2.99 31.21 9.48
C LEU A 143 -1.97 32.11 8.76
N GLU A 144 -1.48 31.69 7.59
CA GLU A 144 -0.60 32.49 6.72
C GLU A 144 -1.25 33.83 6.32
N GLN A 145 -2.53 33.81 5.94
CA GLN A 145 -3.26 35.03 5.54
C GLN A 145 -3.50 35.98 6.72
N LYS A 146 -3.63 35.46 7.95
CA LYS A 146 -3.73 36.26 9.19
C LYS A 146 -2.38 36.80 9.68
N LEU A 147 -1.28 36.10 9.42
CA LEU A 147 0.08 36.54 9.76
C LEU A 147 0.64 37.60 8.79
N LEU A 148 0.17 37.62 7.54
CA LEU A 148 0.57 38.61 6.53
C LEU A 148 0.34 40.09 6.93
N PRO A 149 -0.82 40.50 7.46
CA PRO A 149 -1.03 41.89 7.90
C PRO A 149 -0.29 42.24 9.20
N ALA A 150 -0.04 41.26 10.09
CA ALA A 150 0.69 41.48 11.33
C ALA A 150 2.17 41.79 11.07
N ASN A 151 2.81 41.04 10.17
CA ASN A 151 4.20 41.28 9.77
C ASN A 151 4.36 42.60 9.01
N LYS A 152 3.33 43.00 8.23
CA LYS A 152 3.32 44.30 7.53
C LYS A 152 3.17 45.49 8.49
N ALA A 153 2.47 45.32 9.62
CA ALA A 153 2.34 46.32 10.67
C ALA A 153 3.62 46.45 11.53
N GLU A 154 4.32 45.34 11.79
CA GLU A 154 5.63 45.37 12.45
C GLU A 154 6.71 46.01 11.57
N GLN A 155 6.69 45.77 10.25
CA GLN A 155 7.61 46.43 9.31
C GLN A 155 7.40 47.94 9.22
N SER A 156 6.15 48.43 9.31
CA SER A 156 5.89 49.87 9.33
C SER A 156 6.25 50.53 10.66
N LEU A 157 6.11 49.83 11.79
CA LEU A 157 6.56 50.32 13.11
C LEU A 157 8.09 50.45 13.16
N ASN A 158 8.82 49.46 12.65
CA ASN A 158 10.28 49.47 12.59
C ASN A 158 10.83 50.58 11.67
N HIS A 159 10.12 50.93 10.58
CA HIS A 159 10.50 52.03 9.71
C HIS A 159 10.29 53.41 10.37
N LEU A 160 9.24 53.57 11.19
CA LEU A 160 9.01 54.79 11.96
C LEU A 160 10.03 54.98 13.08
N ASP A 161 10.42 53.92 13.79
CA ASP A 161 11.45 54.00 14.83
C ASP A 161 12.84 54.34 14.27
N LEU A 162 13.19 53.83 13.07
CA LEU A 162 14.46 54.14 12.43
C LEU A 162 14.56 55.60 11.94
N VAL A 163 13.43 56.19 11.52
CA VAL A 163 13.34 57.61 11.12
C VAL A 163 13.39 58.52 12.34
N SER A 164 12.73 58.16 13.44
CA SER A 164 12.81 58.89 14.72
C SER A 164 14.22 58.84 15.33
N LEU A 165 14.90 57.69 15.29
CA LEU A 165 16.30 57.56 15.72
C LEU A 165 17.26 58.35 14.84
N ARG A 166 17.03 58.43 13.52
CA ARG A 166 17.85 59.27 12.62
C ARG A 166 17.66 60.78 12.86
N LEU A 167 16.44 61.24 13.15
CA LEU A 167 16.18 62.64 13.49
C LEU A 167 16.82 63.06 14.82
N LEU A 168 16.87 62.15 15.81
CA LEU A 168 17.53 62.40 17.10
C LEU A 168 19.06 62.45 17.00
N VAL A 169 19.65 61.65 16.09
CA VAL A 169 21.10 61.63 15.83
C VAL A 169 21.57 62.81 14.96
N LEU A 170 20.74 63.30 14.02
CA LEU A 170 21.05 64.50 13.24
C LEU A 170 20.83 65.82 14.00
N GLY A 171 20.00 65.82 15.05
CA GLY A 171 19.78 66.98 15.93
C GLY A 171 20.88 67.22 16.98
N SER A 172 21.83 66.30 17.15
CA SER A 172 22.88 66.37 18.18
C SER A 172 24.28 66.71 17.65
N ALA A 173 24.43 66.97 16.34
CA ALA A 173 25.67 67.39 15.70
C ALA A 173 25.66 68.87 15.31
N MET A 174 25.58 69.77 16.30
CA MET A 174 26.12 71.14 16.17
C MET A 174 26.88 71.50 17.46
N PRO A 175 28.18 71.21 17.54
CA PRO A 175 29.03 71.84 18.53
C PRO A 175 29.34 73.27 18.10
N ASN A 176 29.10 74.19 19.04
CA ASN A 176 29.67 75.53 19.11
C ASN A 176 31.10 75.58 18.56
N SER A 177 31.38 76.49 17.62
CA SER A 177 32.63 77.23 17.63
C SER A 177 32.51 78.58 16.90
N VAL A 178 32.63 79.63 17.70
CA VAL A 178 33.47 80.83 17.47
C VAL A 178 33.33 81.56 16.13
N PHE A 179 32.65 82.70 16.14
CA PHE A 179 33.25 84.04 15.95
C PHE A 179 32.37 85.10 16.60
#